data_AF-A0A533ZWV8-F1
#
_entry.id   AF-A0A533ZWV8-F1
#
_cell.length_a   1.000
_cell.length_b   1.000
_cell.length_c   1.000
_cell.angle_alpha   90.00
_cell.angle_beta   90.00
_cell.angle_gamma   90.00
#
_symmetry.space_group_name_H-M   'P 1'
#
loop_
_entity.id
_entity.type
_entity.pdbx_description
1 polymer ?
#
loop_
_entity_poly.entity_id
_entity_poly.type
_entity_poly.pdbx_seq_one_letter_code
_entity_poly.pdbx_strand_id
1 'polypeptide(L)'
;MEKDYIKNLEEKNKVLEKELQEEKSKPKTNNIPQASKKEIKNHKDYFTIGSTEDEVLEVMGDPNSYRSLGSSRKLFQYGMSSISFENGKVESYDNLGRNLKVKVK
;
A
#
# COMPACT_ATOMS: atom_id res chain seq x y z
N MET A 1 18.13 -18.74 35.51
CA MET A 1 16.83 -18.04 35.55
C MET A 1 16.84 -16.76 34.71
N GLU A 2 17.58 -15.71 35.07
CA GLU A 2 17.63 -14.47 34.25
C GLU A 2 18.39 -14.63 32.92
N LYS A 3 19.48 -15.41 32.93
CA LYS A 3 20.29 -15.69 31.73
C LYS A 3 19.53 -16.45 30.64
N ASP A 4 18.56 -17.27 31.04
CA ASP A 4 17.76 -18.09 30.12
C ASP A 4 16.70 -17.24 29.41
N TYR A 5 16.21 -16.18 30.09
CA TYR A 5 15.28 -15.22 29.52
C TYR A 5 15.95 -14.31 28.49
N ILE A 6 17.15 -13.81 28.80
CA ILE A 6 17.93 -12.97 27.87
C ILE A 6 18.27 -13.75 26.59
N LYS A 7 18.70 -15.00 26.72
CA LYS A 7 19.00 -15.87 25.58
C LYS A 7 17.79 -16.11 24.68
N ASN A 8 16.61 -16.34 25.27
CA ASN A 8 15.37 -16.53 24.53
C ASN A 8 14.93 -15.24 23.81
N LEU A 9 15.12 -14.06 24.41
CA LEU A 9 14.81 -12.79 23.74
C LEU A 9 15.76 -12.50 22.58
N GLU A 10 17.05 -12.79 22.72
CA GLU A 10 18.02 -12.65 21.62
C GLU A 10 17.69 -13.59 20.46
N GLU A 11 17.30 -14.84 20.77
CA GLU A 11 16.86 -15.80 19.76
C GLU A 11 15.60 -15.33 19.03
N LYS A 12 14.61 -14.79 19.75
CA LYS A 12 13.40 -14.23 19.12
C LYS A 12 13.69 -13.04 18.22
N ASN A 13 14.54 -12.12 18.65
CA ASN A 13 14.91 -10.97 17.82
C ASN A 13 15.69 -11.38 16.57
N LYS A 14 16.57 -12.38 16.69
CA LYS A 14 17.30 -12.96 15.56
C LYS A 14 16.38 -13.68 14.57
N VAL A 15 15.34 -14.36 15.04
CA VAL A 15 14.31 -14.97 14.19
C VAL A 15 13.48 -13.90 13.51
N LEU A 16 13.09 -12.84 14.21
CA LEU A 16 12.29 -11.74 13.68
C LEU A 16 13.05 -10.95 12.59
N GLU A 17 14.35 -10.69 12.78
CA GLU A 17 15.21 -10.07 11.76
C GLU A 17 15.37 -10.97 10.54
N LYS A 18 15.47 -12.28 10.74
CA LYS A 18 15.54 -13.25 9.66
C LYS A 18 14.23 -13.33 8.87
N GLU A 19 13.08 -13.23 9.54
CA GLU A 19 11.75 -13.19 8.90
C GLU A 19 11.52 -11.87 8.14
N LEU A 20 11.95 -10.73 8.71
CA LEU A 20 11.98 -9.42 8.03
C LEU A 20 12.91 -9.42 6.80
N GLN A 21 14.00 -10.20 6.83
CA GLN A 21 14.88 -10.39 5.67
C GLN A 21 14.31 -11.40 4.67
N GLU A 22 13.59 -12.44 5.11
CA GLU A 22 12.91 -13.40 4.22
C GLU A 22 11.72 -12.76 3.49
N GLU A 23 11.00 -11.80 4.08
CA GLU A 23 10.05 -10.98 3.33
C GLU A 23 10.74 -10.09 2.27
N LYS A 24 11.93 -9.56 2.58
CA LYS A 24 12.73 -8.76 1.65
C LYS A 24 13.48 -9.59 0.59
N SER A 25 13.67 -10.88 0.81
CA SER A 25 14.54 -11.75 -0.02
C SER A 25 13.85 -12.96 -0.64
N LYS A 26 12.50 -13.05 -0.57
CA LYS A 26 11.76 -13.94 -1.49
C LYS A 26 12.23 -13.68 -2.92
N PRO A 27 12.86 -14.64 -3.60
CA PRO A 27 13.04 -14.52 -5.02
C PRO A 27 11.64 -14.57 -5.63
N LYS A 28 11.25 -13.57 -6.42
CA LYS A 28 10.39 -13.88 -7.58
C LYS A 28 11.26 -14.76 -8.49
N THR A 29 11.34 -16.05 -8.18
CA THR A 29 12.02 -17.06 -8.98
C THR A 29 11.31 -17.10 -10.32
N ASN A 30 11.86 -16.37 -11.27
CA ASN A 30 11.65 -16.54 -12.68
C ASN A 30 12.35 -17.85 -13.10
N ASN A 31 11.64 -18.97 -12.94
CA ASN A 31 11.75 -20.10 -13.85
C ASN A 31 10.70 -19.90 -14.96
N ILE A 32 11.11 -20.19 -16.18
CA ILE A 32 10.74 -19.49 -17.42
C ILE A 32 9.31 -18.90 -17.49
N PRO A 33 9.21 -17.58 -17.71
CA PRO A 33 8.85 -16.69 -16.62
C PRO A 33 8.08 -15.44 -17.13
N GLN A 34 6.75 -15.51 -17.19
CA GLN A 34 5.96 -14.52 -17.91
C GLN A 34 5.22 -13.54 -16.99
N ALA A 35 5.96 -12.91 -16.07
CA ALA A 35 5.56 -11.66 -15.39
C ALA A 35 5.70 -10.44 -16.33
N SER A 36 5.40 -10.63 -17.60
CA SER A 36 5.38 -9.66 -18.69
C SER A 36 4.02 -9.70 -19.41
N LYS A 37 2.94 -9.75 -18.63
CA LYS A 37 1.87 -8.77 -18.81
C LYS A 37 2.03 -7.69 -17.74
N LYS A 38 3.19 -7.02 -17.73
CA LYS A 38 3.10 -5.56 -17.73
C LYS A 38 2.41 -5.29 -19.06
N GLU A 39 1.07 -5.35 -19.04
CA GLU A 39 0.29 -4.51 -19.93
C GLU A 39 1.03 -3.18 -19.95
N ILE A 40 1.08 -2.53 -21.10
CA ILE A 40 1.42 -1.12 -21.15
C ILE A 40 0.45 -0.47 -20.17
N LYS A 41 0.84 -0.38 -18.89
CA LYS A 41 0.14 0.37 -17.87
C LYS A 41 0.41 1.76 -18.38
N ASN A 42 -0.49 2.24 -19.23
CA ASN A 42 -0.66 3.65 -19.44
C ASN A 42 -0.81 4.17 -18.02
N HIS A 43 0.31 4.64 -17.46
CA HIS A 43 0.36 5.27 -16.16
C HIS A 43 -0.60 6.43 -16.33
N LYS A 44 -1.81 6.25 -15.80
CA LYS A 44 -2.79 7.30 -15.88
C LYS A 44 -2.23 8.40 -15.00
N ASP A 45 -2.24 9.63 -15.49
CA ASP A 45 -1.88 10.78 -14.67
C ASP A 45 -3.00 11.14 -13.67
N TYR A 46 -4.06 10.33 -13.62
CA TYR A 46 -5.24 10.53 -12.81
C TYR A 46 -5.83 9.21 -12.34
N PHE A 47 -6.54 9.24 -11.22
CA PHE A 47 -7.40 8.15 -10.75
C PHE A 47 -8.88 8.51 -11.01
N THR A 48 -9.76 7.51 -10.92
CA THR A 48 -11.22 7.69 -11.04
C THR A 48 -11.93 6.97 -9.90
N ILE A 49 -13.24 7.20 -9.72
CA ILE A 49 -14.06 6.32 -8.88
C ILE A 49 -13.90 4.85 -9.36
N GLY A 50 -13.73 3.94 -8.40
CA GLY A 50 -13.46 2.52 -8.62
C GLY A 50 -11.99 2.12 -8.80
N SER A 51 -11.07 3.10 -8.86
CA SER A 51 -9.62 2.84 -8.87
C SER A 51 -9.17 2.12 -7.61
N THR A 52 -8.13 1.29 -7.69
CA THR A 52 -7.59 0.60 -6.51
C THR A 52 -6.71 1.52 -5.68
N GLU A 53 -6.43 1.13 -4.43
CA GLU A 53 -5.44 1.81 -3.58
C GLU A 53 -4.08 1.96 -4.30
N ASP A 54 -3.59 0.89 -4.92
CA ASP A 54 -2.32 0.90 -5.66
C ASP A 54 -2.32 1.88 -6.84
N GLU A 55 -3.41 1.95 -7.61
CA GLU A 55 -3.54 2.92 -8.70
C GLU A 55 -3.52 4.36 -8.17
N VAL A 56 -4.16 4.61 -7.02
CA VAL A 56 -4.15 5.94 -6.40
C VAL A 56 -2.74 6.29 -5.92
N LEU A 57 -2.03 5.36 -5.27
CA LEU A 57 -0.64 5.58 -4.82
C LEU A 57 0.31 5.80 -6.00
N GLU A 58 0.11 5.09 -7.11
CA GLU A 58 0.90 5.27 -8.34
C GLU A 58 0.70 6.66 -8.96
N VAL A 59 -0.52 7.21 -8.87
CA VAL A 59 -0.88 8.54 -9.40
C VAL A 59 -0.48 9.68 -8.45
N MET A 60 -0.81 9.54 -7.18
CA MET A 60 -0.76 10.60 -6.17
C MET A 60 0.52 10.58 -5.34
N GLY A 61 1.20 9.44 -5.26
CA GLY A 61 2.23 9.17 -4.26
C GLY A 61 1.65 8.82 -2.90
N ASP A 62 2.48 8.90 -1.86
CA ASP A 62 2.06 8.60 -0.49
C ASP A 62 1.13 9.69 0.07
N PRO A 63 0.04 9.32 0.77
CA PRO A 63 -0.81 10.29 1.44
C PRO A 63 -0.12 10.91 2.65
N ASN A 64 -0.55 12.11 3.04
CA ASN A 64 -0.07 12.73 4.28
C ASN A 64 -0.46 11.92 5.52
N SER A 65 -1.61 11.25 5.47
CA SER A 65 -2.02 10.26 6.47
C SER A 65 -3.07 9.32 5.90
N TYR A 66 -3.25 8.16 6.53
CA TYR A 66 -4.35 7.26 6.23
C TYR A 66 -5.02 6.74 7.50
N ARG A 67 -6.30 6.38 7.41
CA ARG A 67 -7.09 5.79 8.49
C ARG A 67 -7.82 4.54 7.99
N SER A 68 -7.80 3.46 8.76
CA SER A 68 -8.63 2.28 8.49
C SER A 68 -9.91 2.39 9.32
N LEU A 69 -11.06 2.48 8.65
CA LEU A 69 -12.38 2.60 9.29
C LEU A 69 -13.10 1.24 9.26
N GLY A 70 -12.40 0.21 9.75
CA GLY A 70 -12.86 -1.19 9.74
C GLY A 70 -12.07 -2.06 8.75
N SER A 71 -12.63 -3.23 8.43
CA SER A 71 -11.99 -4.24 7.57
C SER A 71 -12.05 -3.91 6.07
N SER A 72 -13.03 -3.10 5.64
CA SER A 72 -13.26 -2.79 4.23
C SER A 72 -13.11 -1.31 3.87
N ARG A 73 -13.12 -0.40 4.86
CA ARG A 73 -13.09 1.04 4.62
C ARG A 73 -11.75 1.65 4.99
N LYS A 74 -11.26 2.53 4.12
CA LYS A 74 -10.00 3.25 4.30
C LYS A 74 -10.17 4.69 3.87
N LEU A 75 -9.42 5.59 4.48
CA LEU A 75 -9.40 7.00 4.13
C LEU A 75 -7.95 7.42 3.91
N PHE A 76 -7.65 7.99 2.74
CA PHE A 76 -6.38 8.65 2.47
C PHE A 76 -6.58 10.16 2.55
N GLN A 77 -5.66 10.85 3.20
CA GLN A 77 -5.66 12.29 3.35
C GLN A 77 -4.49 12.90 2.58
N TYR A 78 -4.79 13.88 1.71
CA TYR A 78 -3.81 14.67 0.97
C TYR A 78 -4.06 16.16 1.26
N GLY A 79 -3.48 16.66 2.35
CA GLY A 79 -3.75 18.00 2.88
C GLY A 79 -5.23 18.17 3.24
N MET A 80 -5.88 19.16 2.60
CA MET A 80 -7.31 19.43 2.77
C MET A 80 -8.22 18.51 1.94
N SER A 81 -7.65 17.67 1.07
CA SER A 81 -8.41 16.71 0.25
C SER A 81 -8.37 15.31 0.86
N SER A 82 -9.37 14.50 0.55
CA SER A 82 -9.47 13.12 1.04
C SER A 82 -10.01 12.17 -0.02
N ILE A 83 -9.66 10.89 0.10
CA ILE A 83 -10.13 9.80 -0.76
C ILE A 83 -10.61 8.68 0.14
N SER A 84 -11.89 8.32 0.00
CA SER A 84 -12.50 7.21 0.72
C SER A 84 -12.47 5.96 -0.15
N PHE A 85 -12.07 4.86 0.46
CA PHE A 85 -12.04 3.54 -0.14
C PHE A 85 -13.05 2.65 0.54
N GLU A 86 -13.71 1.82 -0.26
CA GLU A 86 -14.51 0.70 0.18
C GLU A 86 -14.12 -0.55 -0.61
N ASN A 87 -13.85 -1.64 0.11
CA ASN A 87 -13.38 -2.91 -0.45
C ASN A 87 -12.14 -2.73 -1.36
N GLY A 88 -11.21 -1.88 -0.95
CA GLY A 88 -9.95 -1.59 -1.67
C GLY A 88 -10.10 -0.76 -2.94
N LYS A 89 -11.26 -0.14 -3.16
CA LYS A 89 -11.54 0.71 -4.33
C LYS A 89 -12.03 2.09 -3.91
N VAL A 90 -11.70 3.12 -4.69
CA VAL A 90 -12.18 4.48 -4.48
C VAL A 90 -13.70 4.49 -4.60
N GLU A 91 -14.35 4.81 -3.49
CA GLU A 91 -15.81 4.97 -3.40
C GLU A 91 -16.19 6.44 -3.59
N SER A 92 -15.47 7.35 -2.92
CA SER A 92 -15.71 8.79 -2.97
C SER A 92 -14.43 9.59 -2.71
N TYR A 93 -14.47 10.89 -2.99
CA TYR A 93 -13.36 11.80 -2.70
C TYR A 93 -13.89 13.20 -2.38
N ASP A 94 -13.11 13.95 -1.62
CA ASP A 94 -13.26 15.38 -1.40
C ASP A 94 -12.00 16.08 -1.92
N ASN A 95 -12.16 17.05 -2.82
CA ASN A 95 -11.05 17.81 -3.42
C ASN A 95 -11.03 19.29 -2.99
N LEU A 96 -11.37 19.60 -1.73
CA LEU A 96 -11.30 20.94 -1.17
C LEU A 96 -9.92 21.61 -1.37
N GLY A 97 -8.83 20.85 -1.30
CA GLY A 97 -7.47 21.35 -1.54
C GLY A 97 -7.09 21.55 -3.01
N ARG A 98 -7.95 21.12 -3.96
CA ARG A 98 -7.70 21.14 -5.41
C ARG A 98 -6.38 20.50 -5.83
N ASN A 99 -5.94 19.49 -5.09
CA ASN A 99 -4.67 18.79 -5.28
C ASN A 99 -4.84 17.33 -5.72
N LEU A 100 -6.06 16.81 -5.78
CA LEU A 100 -6.31 15.45 -6.28
C LEU A 100 -6.22 15.41 -7.80
N LYS A 101 -5.40 14.49 -8.32
CA LYS A 101 -5.35 14.12 -9.73
C LYS A 101 -6.51 13.18 -10.08
N VAL A 102 -7.74 13.69 -10.02
CA VAL A 102 -8.97 12.90 -10.25
C VAL A 102 -9.65 13.32 -11.55
N LYS A 103 -10.23 12.35 -12.26
CA LYS A 103 -11.04 12.61 -13.46
C LYS A 103 -12.40 11.93 -13.32
N VAL A 104 -13.46 12.68 -13.65
CA VAL A 104 -14.81 12.12 -13.80
C VAL A 104 -14.87 11.47 -15.19
N LYS A 105 -15.45 10.27 -15.27
CA LYS A 105 -15.66 9.58 -16.55
C LYS A 105 -16.73 10.26 -17.37
#